data_AF-A0A9P1A0W1-F1
#
_entry.id   AF-A0A9P1A0W1-F1
#
_cell.length_a   1.000
_cell.length_b   1.000
_cell.length_c   1.000
_cell.angle_alpha   90.00
_cell.angle_beta   90.00
_cell.angle_gamma   90.00
#
_symmetry.space_group_name_H-M   'P 1'
#
loop_
_entity.id
_entity.type
_entity.pdbx_description
1 polymer ?
#
loop_
_entity_poly.entity_id
_entity_poly.type
_entity_poly.pdbx_seq_one_letter_code
_entity_poly.pdbx_strand_id
1 'polypeptide(L)'
;MDIELFQRILRAIKAYDNYFTQKVNAVGKAGLSPLQKIIASIRMLAYGCAADILDEYVQIGQSTTIESLKRFCDAIIDIFE
;
A
#
# COMPACT_ATOMS: atom_id res chain seq x y z
N MET A 1 2.40 14.68 -4.76
CA MET A 1 3.58 13.97 -4.21
C MET A 1 4.64 13.98 -5.29
N ASP A 2 5.86 14.37 -4.94
CA ASP A 2 6.99 14.34 -5.87
C ASP A 2 7.32 12.89 -6.29
N ILE A 3 7.69 12.68 -7.56
CA ILE A 3 7.93 11.33 -8.13
C ILE A 3 9.18 10.69 -7.49
N GLU A 4 10.23 11.46 -7.22
CA GLU A 4 11.45 10.93 -6.61
C GLU A 4 11.20 10.54 -5.16
N LEU A 5 10.47 11.38 -4.42
CA LEU A 5 10.04 11.05 -3.07
C LEU A 5 9.21 9.76 -3.04
N PHE A 6 8.26 9.61 -3.96
CA PHE A 6 7.45 8.41 -4.05
C PHE A 6 8.30 7.15 -4.33
N GLN A 7 9.25 7.24 -5.27
CA GLN A 7 10.14 6.12 -5.57
C GLN A 7 11.03 5.75 -4.38
N ARG A 8 11.51 6.75 -3.62
CA ARG A 8 12.30 6.53 -2.40
C ARG A 8 11.48 5.79 -1.35
N ILE A 9 10.25 6.23 -1.09
CA ILE A 9 9.31 5.57 -0.16
C ILE A 9 9.03 4.13 -0.62
N LEU A 10 8.69 3.95 -1.90
CA LEU A 10 8.39 2.64 -2.48
C LEU A 10 9.56 1.65 -2.30
N ARG A 11 10.79 2.09 -2.61
CA ARG A 11 11.98 1.24 -2.47
C ARG A 11 12.26 0.90 -1.01
N ALA A 12 12.18 1.89 -0.12
CA ALA A 12 12.45 1.71 1.30
C ALA A 12 11.44 0.75 1.96
N ILE A 13 10.14 0.97 1.74
CA ILE A 13 9.08 0.12 2.30
C ILE A 13 9.16 -1.31 1.74
N LYS A 14 9.43 -1.47 0.44
CA LYS A 14 9.58 -2.80 -0.16
C LYS A 14 10.78 -3.57 0.42
N ALA A 15 11.84 -2.88 0.82
CA ALA A 15 12.99 -3.49 1.50
C ALA A 15 12.73 -3.79 2.97
N TYR A 16 11.87 -3.02 3.63
CA TYR A 16 11.53 -3.15 5.04
C TYR A 16 10.51 -4.25 5.33
N ASP A 17 9.37 -4.27 4.62
CA ASP A 17 8.30 -5.24 4.86
C ASP A 17 7.95 -6.04 3.58
N ASN A 18 8.20 -7.35 3.65
CA ASN A 18 7.86 -8.33 2.61
C ASN A 18 6.37 -8.37 2.26
N TYR A 19 5.49 -7.82 3.09
CA TYR A 19 4.09 -7.62 2.78
C TYR A 19 3.89 -6.76 1.52
N PHE A 20 4.75 -5.75 1.31
CA PHE A 20 4.70 -4.89 0.13
C PHE A 20 5.35 -5.53 -1.11
N THR A 21 5.71 -6.81 -1.08
CA THR A 21 6.10 -7.53 -2.29
C THR A 21 4.88 -8.19 -2.94
N GLN A 22 4.80 -8.14 -4.28
CA GLN A 22 3.73 -8.82 -5.02
C GLN A 22 3.90 -10.34 -4.88
N LYS A 23 2.85 -11.02 -4.44
CA LYS A 23 2.83 -12.47 -4.27
C LYS A 23 1.80 -13.10 -5.20
N VAL A 24 2.04 -14.35 -5.59
CA VAL A 24 1.07 -15.15 -6.34
C VAL A 24 0.15 -15.84 -5.34
N ASN A 25 -1.16 -15.75 -5.55
CA ASN A 25 -2.13 -16.40 -4.68
C ASN A 25 -2.26 -17.91 -4.97
N ALA A 26 -3.03 -18.63 -4.16
CA ALA A 26 -3.19 -20.09 -4.28
C ALA A 26 -3.79 -20.55 -5.63
N VAL A 27 -4.43 -19.65 -6.38
CA VAL A 27 -5.04 -19.91 -7.70
C VAL A 27 -4.10 -19.48 -8.84
N GLY A 28 -2.85 -19.11 -8.54
CA GLY A 28 -1.87 -18.70 -9.55
C GLY A 28 -2.04 -17.27 -10.05
N LYS A 29 -2.94 -16.46 -9.48
CA LYS A 29 -3.12 -15.06 -9.87
C LYS A 29 -2.16 -14.17 -9.09
N ALA A 30 -1.56 -13.21 -9.78
CA ALA A 30 -0.76 -12.17 -9.12
C ALA A 30 -1.66 -11.35 -8.19
N GLY A 31 -1.27 -11.26 -6.92
CA GLY A 31 -1.91 -10.38 -5.95
C GLY A 31 -1.57 -8.91 -6.19
N LEU A 32 -1.98 -8.07 -5.25
CA LEU A 32 -1.76 -6.62 -5.32
C LEU A 32 -0.28 -6.28 -5.36
N SER A 33 0.07 -5.37 -6.27
CA SER A 33 1.42 -4.84 -6.38
C SER A 33 1.77 -3.93 -5.18
N PRO A 34 3.07 -3.80 -4.84
CA PRO A 34 3.56 -2.80 -3.90
C PRO A 34 2.98 -1.40 -4.15
N LEU A 35 2.95 -1.03 -5.43
CA LEU A 35 2.47 0.26 -5.92
C LEU A 35 1.01 0.49 -5.54
N GLN A 36 0.15 -0.48 -5.84
CA GLN A 36 -1.28 -0.42 -5.52
C GLN A 36 -1.50 -0.29 -4.01
N LYS A 37 -0.76 -1.07 -3.20
CA LYS A 37 -0.87 -1.03 -1.74
C LYS A 37 -0.48 0.33 -1.17
N ILE A 38 0.67 0.88 -1.59
CA ILE A 38 1.17 2.17 -1.09
C ILE A 38 0.26 3.33 -1.54
N ILE A 39 -0.18 3.33 -2.80
CA ILE A 39 -1.10 4.37 -3.30
C ILE A 39 -2.43 4.31 -2.53
N ALA A 40 -2.96 3.11 -2.26
CA ALA A 40 -4.16 2.94 -1.46
C ALA A 40 -3.96 3.52 -0.04
N SER A 41 -2.84 3.21 0.63
CA SER A 41 -2.52 3.76 1.96
C SER A 41 -2.42 5.29 1.95
N ILE A 42 -1.70 5.89 1.00
CA ILE A 42 -1.57 7.35 0.87
C ILE A 42 -2.93 8.01 0.64
N ARG A 43 -3.77 7.42 -0.23
CA ARG A 43 -5.12 7.93 -0.50
C ARG A 43 -6.02 7.85 0.73
N MET A 44 -5.96 6.75 1.47
CA MET A 44 -6.68 6.64 2.74
C MET A 44 -6.26 7.70 3.75
N LEU A 45 -4.96 8.01 3.83
CA LEU A 45 -4.46 9.09 4.70
C LEU A 45 -4.92 10.47 4.25
N ALA A 46 -4.92 10.73 2.95
CA ALA A 46 -5.27 12.03 2.38
C ALA A 46 -6.78 12.32 2.41
N TYR A 47 -7.61 11.32 2.13
CA TYR A 47 -9.05 11.49 1.91
C TYR A 47 -9.93 10.82 2.96
N GLY A 48 -9.36 9.97 3.83
CA GLY A 48 -10.12 9.19 4.80
C GLY A 48 -10.70 7.90 4.22
N CYS A 49 -11.34 7.10 5.08
CA CYS A 49 -11.88 5.77 4.76
C CYS A 49 -13.24 5.86 4.04
N ALA A 50 -13.34 6.58 2.92
CA ALA A 50 -14.47 6.43 2.02
C ALA A 50 -14.26 5.13 1.22
N ALA A 51 -14.80 4.03 1.75
CA ALA A 51 -14.70 2.68 1.17
C ALA A 51 -15.12 2.64 -0.31
N ASP A 52 -16.02 3.52 -0.72
CA ASP A 52 -16.58 3.61 -2.06
C ASP A 52 -15.55 4.03 -3.12
N ILE A 53 -14.57 4.87 -2.77
CA ILE A 53 -13.54 5.37 -3.71
C ILE A 53 -12.43 4.33 -3.93
N LEU A 54 -12.19 3.47 -2.93
CA LEU A 54 -11.16 2.43 -2.98
C LEU A 54 -11.61 1.21 -3.79
N ASP A 55 -12.89 0.88 -3.73
CA ASP A 55 -13.47 -0.25 -4.47
C ASP A 55 -13.45 0.02 -5.99
N GLU A 56 -13.79 1.24 -6.42
CA GLU A 56 -13.87 1.61 -7.84
C GLU A 56 -12.50 1.59 -8.55
N TYR A 57 -11.40 1.87 -7.84
CA TYR A 57 -10.07 2.01 -8.46
C TYR A 57 -9.16 0.80 -8.34
N VAL A 58 -9.30 -0.02 -7.29
CA VAL A 58 -8.30 -1.07 -7.00
C VAL A 58 -8.92 -2.42 -6.65
N GLN A 59 -10.25 -2.52 -6.49
CA GLN A 59 -10.94 -3.75 -6.06
C GLN A 59 -10.23 -4.42 -4.87
N ILE A 60 -9.79 -3.62 -3.89
CA ILE A 60 -9.13 -4.10 -2.68
C ILE A 60 -10.18 -4.23 -1.59
N GLY A 61 -10.33 -5.43 -1.03
CA GLY A 61 -11.21 -5.63 0.12
C GLY A 61 -10.80 -4.75 1.31
N GLN A 62 -11.78 -4.15 1.98
CA GLN A 62 -11.58 -3.18 3.08
C GLN A 62 -10.55 -3.63 4.13
N SER A 63 -10.55 -4.92 4.50
CA SER A 63 -9.58 -5.49 5.45
C SER A 63 -8.14 -5.42 4.96
N THR A 64 -7.91 -5.67 3.67
CA THR A 64 -6.59 -5.60 3.05
C THR A 64 -6.11 -4.16 2.97
N THR A 65 -7.02 -3.21 2.73
CA THR A 65 -6.70 -1.79 2.69
C THR A 65 -6.31 -1.27 4.08
N ILE A 66 -7.05 -1.64 5.12
CA ILE A 66 -6.75 -1.27 6.51
C ILE A 66 -5.41 -1.86 6.96
N GLU A 67 -5.13 -3.14 6.66
CA GLU A 67 -3.84 -3.74 7.02
C GLU A 67 -2.68 -3.10 6.25
N SER A 68 -2.86 -2.79 4.97
CA SER A 68 -1.86 -2.10 4.15
C SER A 68 -1.59 -0.69 4.67
N LEU A 69 -2.62 0.01 5.15
CA LEU A 69 -2.48 1.33 5.77
C LEU A 69 -1.66 1.25 7.06
N LYS A 70 -2.01 0.33 7.96
CA LYS A 70 -1.31 0.15 9.24
C LYS A 70 0.18 -0.12 9.03
N ARG A 71 0.50 -1.14 8.23
CA ARG A 71 1.90 -1.50 7.91
C ARG A 71 2.65 -0.38 7.20
N PHE A 72 1.95 0.40 6.37
CA PHE A 72 2.54 1.56 5.71
C PHE A 72 2.95 2.63 6.73
N CYS A 73 2.05 2.98 7.66
CA CYS A 73 2.36 3.96 8.71
C CYS A 73 3.52 3.48 9.60
N ASP A 74 3.48 2.23 10.06
CA ASP A 74 4.55 1.63 10.87
C ASP A 74 5.90 1.72 10.13
N ALA A 75 5.94 1.32 8.86
CA ALA A 75 7.15 1.41 8.04
C ALA A 75 7.63 2.85 7.80
N ILE A 76 6.73 3.82 7.64
CA ILE A 76 7.13 5.22 7.45
C ILE A 76 7.78 5.76 8.71
N ILE A 77 7.18 5.52 9.87
CA ILE A 77 7.71 5.96 11.17
C ILE A 77 9.08 5.32 11.39
N ASP A 78 9.18 4.00 11.27
CA ASP A 78 10.44 3.29 11.55
C ASP A 78 11.60 3.64 10.60
N ILE A 79 11.32 4.04 9.37
CA ILE A 79 12.35 4.31 8.34
C ILE A 79 12.73 5.80 8.28
N PHE A 80 11.78 6.71 8.50
CA PHE A 80 11.93 8.13 8.18
C PHE A 80 11.81 9.08 9.37
N GLU A 81 11.45 8.59 10.56
CA GLU A 81 11.40 9.36 11.81
C GLU A 81 12.50 8.90 12.78
#